data_AF-A0A1X4I173-F1
#
_entry.id   AF-A0A1X4I173-F1
#
_cell.length_a   1.000
_cell.length_b   1.000
_cell.length_c   1.000
_cell.angle_alpha   90.00
_cell.angle_beta   90.00
_cell.angle_gamma   90.00
#
_symmetry.space_group_name_H-M   'P 1'
#
loop_
_entity.id
_entity.type
_entity.pdbx_description
1 polymer ?
#
loop_
_entity_poly.entity_id
_entity_poly.type
_entity_poly.pdbx_seq_one_letter_code
_entity_poly.pdbx_strand_id
1 'polypeptide(L)'
;MAGAGADFLMADATPSDHTLSGRLLAALWTLRLLATSEGSPPEPGEFLSKKVPAQLLDEELSRLSAHLVRARSRGGEHWEAAVTVYREVPDLLPPSRLPRDTMSPGEQAAFSAGYAERLAHDRKEFGKLLG
;
A
#
# COMPACT_ATOMS: atom_id res chain seq x y z
N MET A 1 -49.14 8.77 -1.55
CA MET A 1 -47.93 9.50 -1.09
C MET A 1 -46.76 8.53 -1.13
N ALA A 2 -45.91 8.67 -2.15
CA ALA A 2 -44.70 7.86 -2.30
C ALA A 2 -43.54 8.57 -1.61
N GLY A 3 -42.97 7.95 -0.58
CA GLY A 3 -41.69 8.34 -0.01
C GLY A 3 -40.58 7.70 -0.82
N ALA A 4 -39.96 8.49 -1.71
CA ALA A 4 -38.85 8.07 -2.54
C ALA A 4 -37.51 8.44 -1.87
N GLY A 5 -36.63 7.45 -1.80
CA GLY A 5 -35.21 7.62 -2.11
C GLY A 5 -34.35 8.39 -1.10
N ALA A 6 -33.75 7.66 -0.17
CA ALA A 6 -32.47 8.04 0.41
C ALA A 6 -31.51 6.84 0.41
N ASP A 7 -31.44 6.13 -0.71
CA ASP A 7 -30.24 5.35 -1.07
C ASP A 7 -29.35 6.30 -1.88
N PHE A 8 -28.65 7.18 -1.15
CA PHE A 8 -27.53 7.91 -1.74
C PHE A 8 -26.41 6.88 -1.93
N LEU A 9 -26.39 6.29 -3.11
CA LEU A 9 -25.26 5.56 -3.67
C LEU A 9 -23.99 6.33 -3.30
N MET A 10 -23.22 5.80 -2.34
CA MET A 10 -21.81 6.15 -2.18
C MET A 10 -21.12 5.57 -3.40
N ALA A 11 -21.23 6.28 -4.53
CA ALA A 11 -20.54 5.99 -5.75
C ALA A 11 -19.04 5.89 -5.45
N ASP A 12 -18.39 4.88 -6.03
CA ASP A 12 -16.95 4.68 -6.07
C ASP A 12 -16.21 6.00 -6.32
N ALA A 13 -15.87 6.71 -5.25
CA ALA A 13 -15.00 7.86 -5.36
C ALA A 13 -13.62 7.31 -5.72
N THR A 14 -13.11 7.70 -6.89
CA THR A 14 -11.76 7.35 -7.30
C THR A 14 -10.80 7.68 -6.15
N PRO A 15 -9.98 6.71 -5.69
CA PRO A 15 -9.08 6.95 -4.58
C PRO A 15 -8.17 8.14 -4.87
N SER A 16 -7.90 8.96 -3.86
CA SER A 16 -6.95 10.07 -4.01
C SER A 16 -5.53 9.58 -4.28
N ASP A 17 -4.68 10.42 -4.88
CA ASP A 17 -3.26 10.10 -5.09
C ASP A 17 -2.54 9.73 -3.78
N HIS A 18 -2.95 10.33 -2.66
CA HIS A 18 -2.42 10.02 -1.33
C HIS A 18 -2.89 8.65 -0.84
N THR A 19 -4.16 8.29 -1.07
CA THR A 19 -4.68 6.95 -0.79
C THR A 19 -3.96 5.89 -1.60
N LEU A 20 -3.78 6.11 -2.91
CA LEU A 20 -3.01 5.22 -3.79
C LEU A 20 -1.56 5.10 -3.34
N SER A 21 -0.92 6.21 -2.98
CA SER A 21 0.45 6.20 -2.46
C SER A 21 0.59 5.41 -1.16
N GLY A 22 -0.39 5.51 -0.25
CA GLY A 22 -0.42 4.71 0.98
C GLY A 22 -0.56 3.22 0.69
N ARG A 23 -1.49 2.86 -0.21
CA ARG A 23 -1.68 1.46 -0.65
C ARG A 23 -0.42 0.91 -1.34
N LEU A 24 0.22 1.71 -2.19
CA LEU A 24 1.48 1.34 -2.84
C LEU A 24 2.59 1.08 -1.81
N LEU A 25 2.75 1.96 -0.82
CA LEU A 25 3.76 1.75 0.23
C LEU A 25 3.50 0.45 1.01
N ALA A 26 2.25 0.15 1.34
CA ALA A 26 1.90 -1.11 2.00
C ALA A 26 2.24 -2.34 1.14
N ALA A 27 1.92 -2.31 -0.15
CA ALA A 27 2.25 -3.39 -1.08
C ALA A 27 3.77 -3.62 -1.20
N LEU A 28 4.56 -2.54 -1.22
CA LEU A 28 6.03 -2.63 -1.24
C LEU A 28 6.58 -3.23 0.06
N TRP A 29 6.03 -2.86 1.20
CA TRP A 29 6.37 -3.49 2.49
C TRP A 29 5.99 -4.96 2.54
N THR A 30 4.83 -5.35 2.01
CA THR A 30 4.43 -6.75 1.88
C THR A 30 5.42 -7.53 1.01
N LEU A 31 5.86 -6.99 -0.13
CA LEU A 31 6.89 -7.61 -0.97
C LEU A 31 8.21 -7.79 -0.24
N ARG A 32 8.60 -6.82 0.59
CA ARG A 32 9.77 -6.93 1.47
C ARG A 32 9.61 -8.08 2.47
N LEU A 33 8.49 -8.18 3.17
CA LEU A 33 8.24 -9.25 4.17
C LEU A 33 8.16 -10.65 3.53
N LEU A 34 7.58 -10.75 2.34
CA LEU A 34 7.59 -11.99 1.56
C LEU A 34 9.01 -12.38 1.12
N ALA A 35 9.92 -11.41 0.99
CA ALA A 35 11.31 -11.62 0.63
C ALA A 35 12.25 -11.85 1.83
N THR A 36 11.95 -11.30 3.01
CA THR A 36 12.77 -11.39 4.22
C THR A 36 11.90 -11.38 5.49
N SER A 37 12.30 -12.12 6.52
CA SER A 37 11.68 -12.06 7.85
C SER A 37 12.14 -10.85 8.68
N GLU A 38 12.85 -9.90 8.07
CA GLU A 38 13.45 -8.76 8.76
C GLU A 38 12.65 -7.45 8.61
N GLY A 39 12.49 -6.77 9.74
CA GLY A 39 11.87 -5.47 9.84
C GLY A 39 10.38 -5.56 10.12
N SER A 40 9.84 -4.44 10.59
CA SER A 40 8.41 -4.27 10.78
C SER A 40 7.93 -3.15 9.85
N PRO A 41 6.77 -3.32 9.20
CA PRO A 41 6.17 -2.23 8.45
C PRO A 41 5.84 -1.07 9.41
N PRO A 42 6.00 0.20 8.98
CA PRO A 42 5.63 1.36 9.80
C PRO A 42 4.19 1.27 10.28
N GLU A 43 3.93 1.77 11.48
CA GLU A 43 2.56 1.87 11.97
C GLU A 43 1.82 3.03 11.26
N PRO A 44 0.52 2.89 10.95
CA PRO A 44 -0.23 3.91 10.21
C PRO A 44 -0.17 5.32 10.85
N GLY A 45 -0.08 5.38 12.18
CA GLY A 45 0.03 6.64 12.92
C GLY A 45 1.33 7.42 12.67
N GLU A 46 2.40 6.77 12.19
CA GLU A 46 3.67 7.42 11.89
C GLU A 46 3.56 8.40 10.71
N PHE A 47 2.56 8.22 9.84
CA PHE A 47 2.30 9.09 8.69
C PHE A 47 1.50 10.35 9.03
N LEU A 48 1.03 10.49 10.28
CA LEU A 48 0.37 11.71 10.79
C LEU A 48 1.36 12.81 11.19
N SER A 49 2.57 12.73 10.64
CA SER A 49 3.66 13.68 10.81
C SER A 49 4.08 14.25 9.44
N LYS A 50 4.93 15.28 9.43
CA LYS A 50 5.40 15.91 8.18
C LYS A 50 6.35 14.98 7.40
N LYS A 51 5.78 14.00 6.71
CA LYS A 51 6.45 13.08 5.78
C LYS A 51 6.17 13.49 4.34
N VAL A 52 7.07 13.09 3.45
CA VAL A 52 6.95 13.30 2.00
C VAL A 52 6.68 11.93 1.36
N PRO A 53 5.51 11.69 0.74
CA PRO A 53 5.16 10.38 0.17
C PRO A 53 6.20 9.85 -0.82
N ALA A 54 6.70 10.70 -1.72
CA ALA A 54 7.72 10.30 -2.69
C ALA A 54 9.00 9.76 -2.02
N GLN A 55 9.42 10.29 -0.87
CA GLN A 55 10.62 9.78 -0.17
C GLN A 55 10.40 8.39 0.42
N LEU A 56 9.22 8.16 1.02
CA LEU A 56 8.86 6.86 1.58
C LEU A 56 8.78 5.79 0.50
N LEU A 57 8.21 6.15 -0.65
CA LEU A 57 8.06 5.25 -1.78
C LEU A 57 9.39 4.98 -2.49
N ASP A 58 10.24 6.00 -2.67
CA ASP A 58 11.53 5.85 -3.34
C ASP A 58 12.45 4.87 -2.58
N GLU A 59 12.44 4.90 -1.24
CA GLU A 59 13.21 3.96 -0.43
C GLU A 59 12.86 2.50 -0.77
N GLU A 60 11.58 2.15 -0.78
CA GLU A 60 11.15 0.77 -1.01
C GLU A 60 11.15 0.40 -2.51
N LEU A 61 10.81 1.33 -3.41
CA LEU A 61 10.89 1.13 -4.86
C LEU A 61 12.32 0.84 -5.32
N SER A 62 13.32 1.53 -4.76
CA SER A 62 14.74 1.29 -5.10
C SER A 62 15.21 -0.13 -4.75
N ARG A 63 14.54 -0.80 -3.81
CA ARG A 63 14.86 -2.15 -3.33
C ARG A 63 13.94 -3.24 -3.91
N LEU A 64 12.90 -2.86 -4.65
CA LEU A 64 11.86 -3.76 -5.16
C LEU A 64 12.44 -4.96 -5.94
N SER A 65 13.37 -4.71 -6.86
CA SER A 65 14.00 -5.78 -7.63
C SER A 65 14.77 -6.78 -6.76
N ALA A 66 15.47 -6.29 -5.72
CA ALA A 66 16.17 -7.13 -4.77
C ALA A 66 15.20 -7.98 -3.93
N HIS A 67 14.06 -7.42 -3.53
CA HIS A 67 13.01 -8.18 -2.84
C HIS A 67 12.42 -9.28 -3.73
N LEU A 68 12.13 -8.99 -5.00
CA LEU A 68 11.60 -10.00 -5.93
C LEU A 68 12.59 -11.16 -6.16
N VAL A 69 13.87 -10.87 -6.35
CA VAL A 69 14.91 -11.91 -6.49
C VAL A 69 15.00 -12.77 -5.23
N ARG A 70 14.94 -12.16 -4.04
CA ARG A 70 14.96 -12.89 -2.76
C ARG A 70 13.71 -13.75 -2.56
N ALA A 71 12.52 -13.22 -2.83
CA ALA A 71 11.28 -13.99 -2.78
C ALA A 71 11.31 -15.17 -3.77
N ARG A 72 11.87 -14.97 -4.97
CA ARG A 72 12.09 -16.03 -5.95
C ARG A 72 13.00 -17.13 -5.41
N SER A 73 14.08 -16.77 -4.72
CA SER A 73 14.99 -17.72 -4.07
C SER A 73 14.35 -18.49 -2.91
N ARG A 74 13.40 -17.90 -2.18
CA ARG A 74 12.60 -18.61 -1.17
C ARG A 74 11.67 -19.64 -1.81
N GLY A 75 11.13 -19.32 -2.98
CA GLY A 75 10.26 -20.20 -3.76
C GLY A 75 8.92 -20.49 -3.07
N GLY A 76 8.17 -21.43 -3.65
CA GLY A 76 6.86 -21.87 -3.14
C GLY A 76 5.88 -20.72 -2.93
N GLU A 77 5.11 -20.80 -1.83
CA GLU A 77 4.06 -19.84 -1.48
C GLU A 77 4.59 -18.39 -1.34
N HIS A 78 5.86 -18.21 -0.93
CA HIS A 78 6.47 -16.87 -0.83
C HIS A 78 6.64 -16.22 -2.20
N TRP A 79 7.07 -16.99 -3.19
CA TRP A 79 7.19 -16.49 -4.56
C TRP A 79 5.82 -16.24 -5.19
N GLU A 80 4.87 -17.14 -4.98
CA GLU A 80 3.50 -16.99 -5.51
C GLU A 80 2.82 -15.73 -4.94
N ALA A 81 2.87 -15.53 -3.63
CA ALA A 81 2.37 -14.33 -2.98
C ALA A 81 3.07 -13.06 -3.48
N ALA A 82 4.40 -13.09 -3.63
CA ALA A 82 5.15 -11.93 -4.12
C ALA A 82 4.76 -11.56 -5.56
N VAL A 83 4.52 -12.55 -6.42
CA VAL A 83 4.03 -12.31 -7.78
C VAL A 83 2.63 -11.72 -7.78
N THR A 84 1.73 -12.20 -6.92
CA THR A 84 0.38 -11.64 -6.78
C THR A 84 0.44 -10.16 -6.43
N VAL A 85 1.14 -9.80 -5.35
CA VAL A 85 1.29 -8.39 -4.92
C VAL A 85 1.98 -7.54 -5.98
N TYR A 86 3.03 -8.06 -6.62
CA TYR A 86 3.77 -7.32 -7.65
C TYR A 86 2.92 -6.97 -8.87
N ARG A 87 1.99 -7.85 -9.29
CA ARG A 87 1.10 -7.61 -10.43
C ARG A 87 0.14 -6.45 -10.21
N GLU A 88 -0.17 -6.12 -8.97
CA GLU A 88 -1.08 -5.03 -8.61
C GLU A 88 -0.35 -3.68 -8.50
N VAL A 89 0.98 -3.67 -8.39
CA VAL A 89 1.77 -2.43 -8.23
C VAL A 89 1.43 -1.37 -9.28
N PRO A 90 1.28 -1.68 -10.59
CA PRO A 90 0.92 -0.68 -11.59
C PRO A 90 -0.43 0.01 -11.31
N ASP A 91 -1.41 -0.71 -10.77
CA ASP A 91 -2.75 -0.18 -10.47
C ASP A 91 -2.77 0.70 -9.22
N LEU A 92 -1.73 0.61 -8.39
CA LEU A 92 -1.55 1.44 -7.20
C LEU A 92 -0.75 2.72 -7.48
N LEU A 93 -0.18 2.88 -8.68
CA LEU A 93 0.54 4.09 -9.03
C LEU A 93 -0.45 5.25 -9.21
N PRO A 94 -0.24 6.39 -8.53
CA PRO A 94 -1.07 7.57 -8.73
C PRO A 94 -1.04 8.04 -10.20
N PRO A 95 -2.20 8.36 -10.82
CA PRO A 95 -2.30 8.72 -12.23
C PRO A 95 -1.62 10.04 -12.61
N SER A 96 -1.47 10.97 -11.66
CA SER A 96 -0.89 12.29 -11.92
C SER A 96 0.65 12.24 -11.82
N ARG A 97 1.16 11.98 -10.61
CA ARG A 97 2.56 11.83 -10.21
C ARG A 97 2.59 11.48 -8.71
N LEU A 98 3.66 10.83 -8.25
CA LEU A 98 3.92 10.70 -6.81
C LEU A 98 3.93 12.07 -6.10
N PRO A 99 3.16 12.27 -5.01
CA PRO A 99 3.20 13.51 -4.24
C PRO A 99 4.60 13.78 -3.68
N ARG A 100 5.16 14.95 -4.01
CA ARG A 100 6.56 15.34 -3.68
C ARG A 100 6.68 16.34 -2.55
N ASP A 101 5.57 16.85 -2.05
CA ASP A 101 5.52 17.81 -0.95
C ASP A 101 5.10 17.13 0.35
N THR A 102 5.21 17.86 1.46
CA THR A 102 4.65 17.42 2.73
C THR A 102 3.13 17.40 2.65
N MET A 103 2.52 16.38 3.23
CA MET A 103 1.06 16.23 3.28
C MET A 103 0.43 17.19 4.31
N SER A 104 -0.69 17.81 3.94
CA SER A 104 -1.65 18.41 4.87
C SER A 104 -2.30 17.35 5.78
N PRO A 105 -2.97 17.72 6.89
CA PRO A 105 -3.60 16.73 7.77
C PRO A 105 -4.61 15.81 7.08
N GLY A 106 -5.39 16.32 6.11
CA GLY A 106 -6.33 15.51 5.34
C GLY A 106 -5.64 14.50 4.42
N GLU A 107 -4.53 14.92 3.79
CA GLU A 107 -3.70 14.07 2.94
C GLU A 107 -2.96 13.00 3.76
N GLN A 108 -2.48 13.34 4.96
CA GLN A 108 -1.89 12.39 5.90
C GLN A 108 -2.90 11.31 6.31
N ALA A 109 -4.13 11.72 6.62
CA ALA A 109 -5.21 10.78 6.96
C ALA A 109 -5.56 9.87 5.76
N ALA A 110 -5.64 10.41 4.55
CA ALA A 110 -5.91 9.64 3.34
C ALA A 110 -4.78 8.63 3.02
N PHE A 111 -3.53 9.03 3.17
CA PHE A 111 -2.35 8.16 3.02
C PHE A 111 -2.35 7.05 4.07
N SER A 112 -2.50 7.42 5.34
CA SER A 112 -2.52 6.49 6.48
C SER A 112 -3.65 5.47 6.36
N ALA A 113 -4.85 5.90 5.97
CA ALA A 113 -5.99 5.03 5.74
C ALA A 113 -5.76 4.05 4.59
N GLY A 114 -5.25 4.53 3.44
CA GLY A 114 -4.94 3.65 2.30
C GLY A 114 -3.86 2.64 2.63
N TYR A 115 -2.83 3.04 3.36
CA TYR A 115 -1.78 2.16 3.86
C TYR A 115 -2.35 1.08 4.81
N ALA A 116 -3.13 1.49 5.81
CA ALA A 116 -3.71 0.57 6.79
C ALA A 116 -4.68 -0.43 6.15
N GLU A 117 -5.53 0.04 5.23
CA GLU A 117 -6.47 -0.79 4.46
C GLU A 117 -5.73 -1.89 3.69
N ARG A 118 -4.71 -1.50 2.91
CA ARG A 118 -3.94 -2.45 2.11
C ARG A 118 -3.13 -3.41 2.97
N LEU A 119 -2.48 -2.94 4.03
CA LEU A 119 -1.73 -3.81 4.94
C LEU A 119 -2.65 -4.82 5.65
N ALA A 120 -3.87 -4.42 6.02
CA ALA A 120 -4.85 -5.34 6.59
C ALA A 120 -5.31 -6.39 5.57
N HIS A 121 -5.51 -6.00 4.31
CA HIS A 121 -5.79 -6.92 3.21
C HIS A 121 -4.67 -7.95 3.04
N ASP A 122 -3.42 -7.48 2.89
CA ASP A 122 -2.26 -8.36 2.70
C ASP A 122 -2.03 -9.29 3.90
N ARG A 123 -2.24 -8.82 5.14
CA ARG A 123 -2.18 -9.67 6.34
C ARG A 123 -3.26 -10.73 6.38
N LYS A 124 -4.45 -10.43 5.89
CA LYS A 124 -5.55 -11.40 5.79
C LYS A 124 -5.22 -12.48 4.75
N GLU A 125 -4.65 -12.09 3.63
CA GLU A 125 -4.37 -13.00 2.52
C GLU A 125 -3.09 -13.83 2.76
N PHE A 126 -2.01 -13.19 3.21
CA PHE A 126 -0.67 -13.77 3.29
C PHE A 126 -0.14 -13.90 4.72
N GLY A 127 -0.95 -13.70 5.76
CA GLY A 127 -0.47 -13.57 7.14
C GLY A 127 0.43 -14.69 7.67
N LYS A 128 0.31 -15.91 7.13
CA LYS A 128 1.20 -17.05 7.48
C LYS A 128 2.63 -16.92 6.91
N LEU A 129 2.82 -16.06 5.91
CA LEU A 129 4.07 -15.84 5.18
C LEU A 129 4.76 -14.53 5.58
N LEU A 130 4.05 -13.62 6.26
CA LEU A 130 4.54 -12.30 6.66
C LEU A 130 5.18 -12.28 8.06
N GLY A 131 5.50 -13.46 8.62
CA GLY A 131 6.13 -13.66 9.93
C GLY A 131 7.36 -14.56 9.85
#